data_AF-A0A5N6IN99-F1
#
_entry.id   AF-A0A5N6IN99-F1
#
_cell.length_a   1.000
_cell.length_b   1.000
_cell.length_c   1.000
_cell.angle_alpha   90.00
_cell.angle_beta   90.00
_cell.angle_gamma   90.00
#
_symmetry.space_group_name_H-M   'P 1'
#
loop_
_entity.id
_entity.type
_entity.pdbx_description
1 polymer ?
#
loop_
_entity_poly.entity_id
_entity_poly.type
_entity_poly.pdbx_seq_one_letter_code
_entity_poly.pdbx_strand_id
1 'polypeptide(L)'
;MSPQSPCSFPPSNLPILPSPVSPSPRELRSNTPKTTSPPSAQTIFNAIVRRIPTITTFTELVFDEISPEEGDLITRSLAASALVERKNARVNFNSATGVLWVRIMPTEIHDVHQRWIGYSRSEWRFAGLLNQAEDKLLDVGVGTRFNGFTGAYTLSSKEPDLFIRPDTYVKPLIVIESGWSESWPRLHNDKDLWLSGTTEVNVVILLKWAKLKNNRVSATAEIWRRGGAVYNRAIFPAPIAPAPGTDIIELSRREIFGPLMMPGRIATDRFILELQDLRDYARERLTARMGLIPA
;
A
#
# COMPACT_ATOMS: atom_id res chain seq x y z
N MET A 1 -80.22 -41.23 -29.79
CA MET A 1 -80.78 -41.38 -28.44
C MET A 1 -79.69 -41.95 -27.55
N SER A 2 -79.39 -41.33 -26.41
CA SER A 2 -78.63 -41.96 -25.31
C SER A 2 -79.57 -42.89 -24.52
N PRO A 3 -79.04 -43.92 -23.83
CA PRO A 3 -78.69 -43.82 -22.39
C PRO A 3 -77.30 -44.42 -22.09
N GLN A 4 -76.49 -43.86 -21.19
CA GLN A 4 -76.49 -43.95 -19.71
C GLN A 4 -76.18 -45.33 -19.09
N SER A 5 -75.09 -45.28 -18.29
CA SER A 5 -74.35 -46.18 -17.38
C SER A 5 -75.20 -46.89 -16.28
N PRO A 6 -74.67 -47.55 -15.21
CA PRO A 6 -73.26 -47.73 -14.72
C PRO A 6 -72.90 -49.13 -14.13
N CYS A 7 -71.67 -49.30 -13.59
CA CYS A 7 -71.38 -49.92 -12.26
C CYS A 7 -69.86 -50.03 -11.91
N SER A 8 -69.54 -50.32 -10.63
CA SER A 8 -68.20 -50.28 -9.98
C SER A 8 -67.68 -51.71 -9.63
N PHE A 9 -66.59 -52.02 -8.88
CA PHE A 9 -65.73 -51.37 -7.85
C PHE A 9 -64.26 -51.98 -7.87
N PRO A 10 -63.30 -51.65 -6.96
CA PRO A 10 -61.85 -51.83 -7.19
C PRO A 10 -61.16 -52.89 -6.24
N PRO A 11 -59.90 -52.73 -5.77
CA PRO A 11 -58.66 -53.25 -6.37
C PRO A 11 -57.83 -54.21 -5.45
N SER A 12 -56.74 -54.83 -5.94
CA SER A 12 -55.57 -55.28 -5.13
C SER A 12 -54.35 -55.73 -5.95
N ASN A 13 -53.15 -55.64 -5.34
CA ASN A 13 -51.81 -55.83 -5.95
C ASN A 13 -51.30 -57.29 -5.93
N LEU A 14 -50.27 -57.59 -6.74
CA LEU A 14 -48.93 -58.13 -6.34
C LEU A 14 -48.00 -58.24 -7.61
N PRO A 15 -46.66 -58.44 -7.50
CA PRO A 15 -45.68 -57.71 -8.32
C PRO A 15 -45.04 -58.50 -9.48
N ILE A 16 -44.39 -57.77 -10.39
CA ILE A 16 -43.56 -58.30 -11.49
C ILE A 16 -42.10 -57.86 -11.30
N LEU A 17 -41.16 -58.79 -11.44
CA LEU A 17 -39.70 -58.55 -11.39
C LEU A 17 -39.20 -57.80 -12.65
N PRO A 18 -38.25 -56.85 -12.52
CA PRO A 18 -37.59 -56.25 -13.68
C PRO A 18 -36.48 -57.15 -14.25
N SER A 19 -36.42 -57.23 -15.57
CA SER A 19 -35.34 -57.88 -16.36
C SER A 19 -34.01 -57.11 -16.29
N PRO A 20 -32.86 -57.76 -16.53
CA PRO A 20 -31.54 -57.11 -16.42
C PRO A 20 -31.25 -56.16 -17.58
N VAL A 21 -30.67 -55.00 -17.27
CA VAL A 21 -30.24 -53.98 -18.24
C VAL A 21 -28.75 -54.17 -18.58
N SER A 22 -28.43 -54.22 -19.87
CA SER A 22 -27.06 -54.35 -20.39
C SER A 22 -26.19 -53.12 -20.08
N PRO A 23 -24.86 -53.30 -19.86
CA PRO A 23 -23.98 -52.19 -19.52
C PRO A 23 -23.66 -51.28 -20.72
N SER A 24 -23.77 -49.97 -20.51
CA SER A 24 -23.34 -48.92 -21.44
C SER A 24 -21.80 -48.81 -21.51
N PRO A 25 -21.18 -48.56 -22.69
CA PRO A 25 -19.73 -48.47 -22.82
C PRO A 25 -19.15 -47.21 -22.14
N ARG A 26 -17.96 -47.37 -21.54
CA ARG A 26 -17.22 -46.27 -20.89
C ARG A 26 -16.83 -45.18 -21.89
N GLU A 27 -17.33 -43.97 -21.69
CA GLU A 27 -16.74 -42.78 -22.31
C GLU A 27 -15.36 -42.47 -21.69
N LEU A 28 -14.36 -42.26 -22.56
CA LEU A 28 -13.03 -41.81 -22.16
C LEU A 28 -13.09 -40.33 -21.73
N ARG A 29 -12.72 -40.05 -20.48
CA ARG A 29 -12.67 -38.68 -19.95
C ARG A 29 -11.73 -37.82 -20.80
N SER A 30 -12.26 -36.69 -21.27
CA SER A 30 -11.55 -35.67 -22.04
C SER A 30 -10.46 -34.97 -21.22
N ASN A 31 -9.43 -34.49 -21.92
CA ASN A 31 -8.41 -33.61 -21.36
C ASN A 31 -9.04 -32.28 -20.94
N THR A 32 -9.33 -32.09 -19.66
CA THR A 32 -9.50 -30.77 -19.08
C THR A 32 -8.13 -30.06 -18.99
N PRO A 33 -8.02 -28.78 -19.38
CA PRO A 33 -6.85 -27.99 -19.04
C PRO A 33 -6.64 -28.02 -17.53
N LYS A 34 -5.39 -28.20 -17.08
CA LYS A 34 -5.06 -28.01 -15.66
C LYS A 34 -5.20 -26.52 -15.34
N THR A 35 -6.37 -26.13 -14.85
CA THR A 35 -6.52 -24.89 -14.08
C THR A 35 -5.62 -25.04 -12.86
N THR A 36 -4.43 -24.46 -12.93
CA THR A 36 -3.50 -24.46 -11.79
C THR A 36 -4.15 -23.64 -10.70
N SER A 37 -4.64 -24.30 -9.65
CA SER A 37 -5.21 -23.63 -8.48
C SER A 37 -4.19 -22.63 -7.92
N PRO A 38 -4.61 -21.41 -7.52
CA PRO A 38 -3.70 -20.43 -6.96
C PRO A 38 -2.94 -21.01 -5.76
N PRO A 39 -1.68 -20.64 -5.55
CA PRO A 39 -0.86 -21.20 -4.48
C PRO A 39 -1.47 -20.82 -3.12
N SER A 40 -1.76 -21.81 -2.28
CA SER A 40 -2.36 -21.59 -0.97
C SER A 40 -1.54 -20.61 -0.11
N ALA A 41 -2.20 -19.90 0.81
CA ALA A 41 -1.54 -19.01 1.76
C ALA A 41 -0.27 -19.58 2.42
N GLN A 42 -0.29 -20.86 2.82
CA GLN A 42 0.87 -21.55 3.38
C GLN A 42 2.04 -21.68 2.39
N THR A 43 1.74 -21.88 1.10
CA THR A 43 2.74 -21.96 0.02
C THR A 43 3.41 -20.59 -0.20
N ILE A 44 2.61 -19.51 -0.23
CA ILE A 44 3.11 -18.14 -0.38
C ILE A 44 3.96 -17.75 0.84
N PHE A 45 3.47 -17.98 2.06
CA PHE A 45 4.21 -17.75 3.30
C PHE A 45 5.55 -18.49 3.31
N ASN A 46 5.55 -19.79 2.99
CA ASN A 46 6.77 -20.60 2.92
C ASN A 46 7.75 -20.10 1.85
N ALA A 47 7.25 -19.63 0.70
CA ALA A 47 8.10 -19.06 -0.36
C ALA A 47 8.76 -17.74 0.11
N ILE A 48 8.03 -16.86 0.80
CA ILE A 48 8.55 -15.61 1.36
C ILE A 48 9.62 -15.90 2.43
N VAL A 49 9.31 -16.75 3.40
CA VAL A 49 10.22 -17.12 4.50
C VAL A 49 11.49 -17.80 3.99
N ARG A 50 11.42 -18.58 2.90
CA ARG A 50 12.62 -19.17 2.27
C ARG A 50 13.47 -18.18 1.48
N ARG A 51 12.88 -17.11 0.90
CA ARG A 51 13.59 -16.12 0.06
C ARG A 51 14.17 -14.95 0.84
N ILE A 52 13.53 -14.50 1.93
CA ILE A 52 14.03 -13.40 2.77
C ILE A 52 15.51 -13.58 3.23
N PRO A 53 15.97 -14.77 3.68
CA PRO A 53 17.35 -14.97 4.12
C PRO A 53 18.36 -14.75 2.99
N THR A 54 18.04 -15.20 1.77
CA THR A 54 18.94 -15.21 0.61
C THR A 54 19.07 -13.86 -0.08
N ILE A 55 18.23 -12.88 0.26
CA ILE A 55 18.24 -11.55 -0.33
C ILE A 55 19.30 -10.66 0.35
N THR A 56 20.16 -10.07 -0.48
CA THR A 56 21.32 -9.25 -0.13
C THR A 56 21.32 -7.86 -0.78
N THR A 57 20.34 -7.57 -1.63
CA THR A 57 20.12 -6.29 -2.31
C THR A 57 18.64 -5.95 -2.29
N PHE A 58 18.30 -4.68 -2.56
CA PHE A 58 16.91 -4.23 -2.69
C PHE A 58 16.09 -5.17 -3.57
N THR A 59 15.02 -5.72 -3.01
CA THR A 59 14.12 -6.65 -3.67
C THR A 59 12.70 -6.40 -3.21
N GLU A 60 11.75 -6.31 -4.14
CA GLU A 60 10.32 -6.42 -3.86
C GLU A 60 9.84 -7.80 -4.33
N LEU A 61 9.36 -8.63 -3.40
CA LEU A 61 8.63 -9.86 -3.72
C LEU A 61 7.16 -9.46 -3.88
N VAL A 62 6.55 -9.73 -5.03
CA VAL A 62 5.16 -9.38 -5.33
C VAL A 62 4.39 -10.67 -5.63
N PHE A 63 3.17 -10.73 -5.11
CA PHE A 63 2.22 -11.83 -5.29
C PHE A 63 0.83 -11.24 -5.52
N ASP A 64 0.25 -11.56 -6.66
CA ASP A 64 -1.06 -11.07 -7.10
C ASP A 64 -2.13 -12.15 -6.90
N GLU A 65 -3.40 -11.80 -7.16
CA GLU A 65 -4.56 -12.72 -7.08
C GLU A 65 -4.80 -13.37 -5.69
N ILE A 66 -4.33 -12.74 -4.61
CA ILE A 66 -4.52 -13.22 -3.24
C ILE A 66 -5.88 -12.75 -2.69
N SER A 67 -6.67 -13.67 -2.14
CA SER A 67 -7.94 -13.36 -1.47
C SER A 67 -7.73 -12.50 -0.20
N PRO A 68 -8.70 -11.64 0.19
CA PRO A 68 -8.59 -10.79 1.38
C PRO A 68 -8.21 -11.54 2.67
N GLU A 69 -8.80 -12.71 2.88
CA GLU A 69 -8.59 -13.57 4.05
C GLU A 69 -7.19 -14.20 4.07
N GLU A 70 -6.71 -14.68 2.92
CA GLU A 70 -5.36 -15.22 2.79
C GLU A 70 -4.31 -14.12 2.93
N GLY A 71 -4.53 -12.94 2.36
CA GLY A 71 -3.60 -11.82 2.46
C GLY A 71 -3.45 -11.31 3.89
N ASP A 72 -4.55 -11.13 4.63
CA ASP A 72 -4.49 -10.81 6.07
C ASP A 72 -3.78 -11.92 6.87
N LEU A 73 -4.11 -13.19 6.61
CA LEU A 73 -3.47 -14.32 7.30
C LEU A 73 -1.95 -14.37 7.05
N ILE A 74 -1.50 -14.23 5.79
CA ILE A 74 -0.08 -14.23 5.43
C ILE A 74 0.60 -13.02 6.07
N THR A 75 0.05 -11.82 5.94
CA THR A 75 0.69 -10.60 6.46
C THR A 75 0.78 -10.60 7.97
N ARG A 76 -0.24 -11.03 8.71
CA ARG A 76 -0.18 -11.20 10.18
C ARG A 76 0.85 -12.28 10.58
N SER A 77 0.89 -13.40 9.87
CA SER A 77 1.88 -14.47 10.12
C SER A 77 3.32 -14.01 9.87
N LEU A 78 3.54 -13.17 8.85
CA LEU A 78 4.84 -12.57 8.58
C LEU A 78 5.23 -11.51 9.61
N ALA A 79 4.28 -10.70 10.11
CA ALA A 79 4.55 -9.71 11.17
C ALA A 79 5.07 -10.37 12.46
N ALA A 80 4.53 -11.53 12.82
CA ALA A 80 4.98 -12.31 13.97
C ALA A 80 6.32 -13.05 13.73
N SER A 81 6.93 -12.92 12.56
CA SER A 81 8.16 -13.64 12.22
C SER A 81 9.41 -12.83 12.54
N ALA A 82 10.18 -13.29 13.53
CA ALA A 82 11.51 -12.75 13.86
C ALA A 82 12.49 -12.76 12.66
N LEU A 83 12.20 -13.49 11.57
CA LEU A 83 12.96 -13.40 10.33
C LEU A 83 12.67 -12.10 9.55
N VAL A 84 11.40 -11.70 9.47
CA VAL A 84 10.93 -10.49 8.79
C VAL A 84 11.47 -9.26 9.53
N GLU A 85 11.36 -9.25 10.85
CA GLU A 85 11.91 -8.24 11.75
C GLU A 85 13.42 -8.07 11.57
N ARG A 86 14.22 -9.15 11.72
CA ARG A 86 15.70 -9.10 11.59
C ARG A 86 16.20 -8.66 10.21
N LYS A 87 15.37 -8.75 9.17
CA LYS A 87 15.71 -8.31 7.80
C LYS A 87 15.11 -6.94 7.45
N ASN A 88 14.42 -6.28 8.39
CA ASN A 88 13.70 -5.03 8.20
C ASN A 88 12.81 -5.06 6.94
N ALA A 89 12.10 -6.17 6.76
CA ALA A 89 11.29 -6.42 5.58
C ALA A 89 9.90 -5.81 5.76
N ARG A 90 9.54 -4.82 4.93
CA ARG A 90 8.24 -4.16 4.96
C ARG A 90 7.20 -5.02 4.25
N VAL A 91 6.12 -5.41 4.92
CA VAL A 91 5.11 -6.35 4.40
C VAL A 91 3.77 -5.64 4.26
N ASN A 92 3.22 -5.66 3.05
CA ASN A 92 2.04 -4.90 2.67
C ASN A 92 1.04 -5.79 1.93
N PHE A 93 -0.26 -5.56 2.13
CA PHE A 93 -1.34 -6.21 1.39
C PHE A 93 -2.50 -5.26 1.14
N ASN A 94 -2.92 -5.17 -0.12
CA ASN A 94 -4.08 -4.41 -0.56
C ASN A 94 -5.16 -5.38 -1.04
N SER A 95 -6.23 -5.50 -0.24
CA SER A 95 -7.35 -6.41 -0.49
C SER A 95 -8.26 -5.97 -1.64
N ALA A 96 -8.28 -4.68 -2.01
CA ALA A 96 -9.02 -4.20 -3.16
C ALA A 96 -8.37 -4.61 -4.50
N THR A 97 -7.04 -4.78 -4.50
CA THR A 97 -6.27 -5.22 -5.69
C THR A 97 -5.85 -6.69 -5.62
N GLY A 98 -5.97 -7.35 -4.47
CA GLY A 98 -5.48 -8.71 -4.25
C GLY A 98 -3.96 -8.85 -4.28
N VAL A 99 -3.22 -7.76 -3.99
CA VAL A 99 -1.75 -7.72 -4.13
C VAL A 99 -1.08 -7.71 -2.76
N LEU A 100 -0.24 -8.72 -2.51
CA LEU A 100 0.70 -8.75 -1.40
C LEU A 100 2.10 -8.44 -1.91
N TRP A 101 2.82 -7.56 -1.22
CA TRP A 101 4.22 -7.30 -1.53
C TRP A 101 5.10 -7.16 -0.28
N VAL A 102 6.33 -7.66 -0.40
CA VAL A 102 7.34 -7.63 0.65
C VAL A 102 8.60 -6.94 0.11
N ARG A 103 8.92 -5.76 0.65
CA ARG A 103 10.13 -5.00 0.31
C ARG A 103 11.22 -5.30 1.32
N ILE A 104 12.40 -5.68 0.82
CA ILE A 104 13.54 -6.14 1.61
C ILE A 104 14.75 -5.28 1.23
N MET A 105 15.48 -4.81 2.24
CA MET A 105 16.64 -3.92 2.08
C MET A 105 16.32 -2.65 1.24
N PRO A 106 15.47 -1.74 1.74
CA PRO A 106 15.27 -0.43 1.10
C PRO A 106 16.62 0.26 0.86
N THR A 107 16.81 0.81 -0.34
CA THR A 107 18.02 1.57 -0.69
C THR A 107 18.04 2.93 -0.02
N GLU A 108 19.22 3.53 0.11
CA GLU A 108 19.46 4.87 0.67
C GLU A 108 18.53 5.99 0.16
N ILE A 109 18.08 5.93 -1.12
CA ILE A 109 17.14 6.90 -1.67
C ILE A 109 15.67 6.65 -1.29
N HIS A 110 15.30 5.41 -0.91
CA HIS A 110 13.94 5.12 -0.43
C HIS A 110 13.65 5.78 0.91
N ASP A 111 14.65 5.95 1.78
CA ASP A 111 14.50 6.51 3.13
C ASP A 111 14.99 7.97 3.26
N VAL A 112 15.38 8.62 2.15
CA VAL A 112 15.92 10.00 2.16
C VAL A 112 14.96 11.03 2.77
N HIS A 113 13.66 10.80 2.59
CA HIS A 113 12.60 11.68 3.10
C HIS A 113 12.55 11.73 4.63
N GLN A 114 13.09 10.72 5.33
CA GLN A 114 13.19 10.76 6.80
C GLN A 114 14.07 11.93 7.27
N ARG A 115 15.23 12.14 6.62
CA ARG A 115 16.12 13.27 6.93
C ARG A 115 15.49 14.60 6.54
N TRP A 116 14.82 14.64 5.39
CA TRP A 116 14.11 15.82 4.91
C TRP A 116 13.02 16.27 5.90
N ILE A 117 12.11 15.38 6.30
CA ILE A 117 11.06 15.71 7.27
C ILE A 117 11.64 16.06 8.65
N GLY A 118 12.71 15.38 9.09
CA GLY A 118 13.40 15.72 10.34
C GLY A 118 14.01 17.13 10.32
N TYR A 119 14.58 17.53 9.18
CA TYR A 119 15.10 18.89 8.99
C TYR A 119 13.97 19.92 8.93
N SER A 120 12.95 19.72 8.09
CA SER A 120 11.82 20.66 7.99
C SER A 120 11.08 20.82 9.32
N ARG A 121 10.90 19.74 10.10
CA ARG A 121 10.37 19.81 11.48
C ARG A 121 11.22 20.71 12.40
N SER A 122 12.54 20.73 12.22
CA SER A 122 13.44 21.59 12.97
C SER A 122 13.28 23.06 12.56
N GLU A 123 13.22 23.35 11.27
CA GLU A 123 12.96 24.70 10.72
C GLU A 123 11.60 25.24 11.17
N TRP A 124 10.55 24.41 11.20
CA TRP A 124 9.23 24.80 11.71
C TRP A 124 9.26 25.24 13.17
N ARG A 125 10.14 24.65 14.01
CA ARG A 125 10.33 25.05 15.41
C ARG A 125 11.11 26.34 15.50
N PHE A 126 12.18 26.48 14.73
CA PHE A 126 13.01 27.69 14.68
C PHE A 126 12.19 28.91 14.24
N ALA A 127 11.31 28.75 13.25
CA ALA A 127 10.38 29.77 12.77
C ALA A 127 9.16 30.03 13.70
N GLY A 128 9.03 29.30 14.82
CA GLY A 128 7.89 29.43 15.75
C GLY A 128 6.55 28.87 15.22
N LEU A 129 6.53 28.28 14.02
CA LEU A 129 5.36 27.63 13.43
C LEU A 129 4.94 26.38 14.22
N LEU A 130 5.91 25.64 14.77
CA LEU A 130 5.72 24.48 15.63
C LEU A 130 6.18 24.80 17.05
N ASN A 131 5.23 25.01 17.97
CA ASN A 131 5.58 25.26 19.37
C ASN A 131 5.96 23.96 20.13
N GLN A 132 6.49 24.06 21.34
CA GLN A 132 6.96 22.90 22.11
C GLN A 132 5.85 21.86 22.40
N ALA A 133 4.62 22.31 22.66
CA ALA A 133 3.49 21.42 22.91
C ALA A 133 3.00 20.74 21.62
N GLU A 134 2.98 21.47 20.50
CA GLU A 134 2.64 20.92 19.18
C GLU A 134 3.67 19.91 18.71
N ASP A 135 4.95 20.16 18.96
CA ASP A 135 6.01 19.21 18.65
C ASP A 135 5.92 17.94 19.51
N LYS A 136 5.62 18.08 20.81
CA LYS A 136 5.40 16.92 21.69
C LYS A 136 4.19 16.09 21.25
N LEU A 137 3.18 16.75 20.68
CA LEU A 137 2.00 16.11 20.10
C LEU A 137 2.30 15.46 18.74
N LEU A 138 3.34 15.89 18.01
CA LEU A 138 3.61 15.47 16.65
C LEU A 138 4.43 14.17 16.59
N ASP A 139 3.74 13.06 16.31
CA ASP A 139 4.34 11.76 16.01
C ASP A 139 4.72 11.70 14.53
N VAL A 140 6.00 11.38 14.27
CA VAL A 140 6.57 11.19 12.94
C VAL A 140 7.33 9.87 12.98
N GLY A 141 6.89 8.89 12.21
CA GLY A 141 7.39 7.53 12.32
C GLY A 141 7.51 6.79 10.99
N VAL A 142 8.14 5.62 11.07
CA VAL A 142 8.44 4.71 9.95
C VAL A 142 8.27 3.27 10.42
N GLY A 143 7.97 2.33 9.52
CA GLY A 143 7.88 0.90 9.83
C GLY A 143 6.72 0.47 10.74
N THR A 144 5.85 1.40 11.16
CA THR A 144 4.59 1.06 11.84
C THR A 144 3.58 0.51 10.85
N ARG A 145 3.04 -0.68 11.12
CA ARG A 145 1.93 -1.23 10.34
C ARG A 145 0.60 -0.63 10.77
N PHE A 146 -0.19 -0.22 9.79
CA PHE A 146 -1.58 0.15 9.96
C PHE A 146 -2.49 -0.91 9.31
N ASN A 147 -3.58 -1.24 9.99
CA ASN A 147 -4.64 -2.16 9.55
C ASN A 147 -6.01 -1.51 9.88
N GLY A 148 -7.14 -2.23 9.72
CA GLY A 148 -8.46 -1.64 9.98
C GLY A 148 -8.84 -0.57 8.95
N PHE A 149 -8.51 -0.81 7.68
CA PHE A 149 -9.09 -0.07 6.56
C PHE A 149 -10.52 -0.58 6.29
N THR A 150 -11.33 0.21 5.58
CA THR A 150 -12.77 -0.02 5.39
C THR A 150 -13.16 -0.16 3.90
N GLY A 151 -14.41 -0.57 3.65
CA GLY A 151 -14.94 -0.74 2.30
C GLY A 151 -14.21 -1.84 1.52
N ALA A 152 -13.87 -1.59 0.26
CA ALA A 152 -13.09 -2.52 -0.57
C ALA A 152 -11.70 -2.84 0.00
N TYR A 153 -11.19 -2.00 0.91
CA TYR A 153 -9.88 -2.18 1.55
C TYR A 153 -9.96 -2.91 2.91
N THR A 154 -11.13 -3.43 3.29
CA THR A 154 -11.26 -4.28 4.49
C THR A 154 -10.29 -5.46 4.40
N LEU A 155 -9.59 -5.79 5.50
CA LEU A 155 -8.46 -6.74 5.56
C LEU A 155 -7.15 -6.30 4.89
N SER A 156 -7.04 -5.08 4.35
CA SER A 156 -5.74 -4.53 3.93
C SER A 156 -4.82 -4.24 5.13
N SER A 157 -3.51 -4.28 4.88
CA SER A 157 -2.49 -3.81 5.82
C SER A 157 -1.33 -3.11 5.10
N LYS A 158 -0.84 -2.01 5.67
CA LYS A 158 0.20 -1.17 5.03
C LYS A 158 1.16 -0.61 6.07
N GLU A 159 2.45 -0.69 5.74
CA GLU A 159 3.55 0.01 6.40
C GLU A 159 3.98 1.15 5.46
N PRO A 160 3.74 2.42 5.81
CA PRO A 160 4.18 3.56 5.01
C PRO A 160 5.68 3.78 5.15
N ASP A 161 6.32 4.32 4.11
CA ASP A 161 7.74 4.69 4.17
C ASP A 161 8.01 5.86 5.15
N LEU A 162 7.03 6.75 5.38
CA LEU A 162 6.94 7.63 6.55
C LEU A 162 5.49 8.07 6.79
N PHE A 163 5.13 8.32 8.04
CA PHE A 163 3.85 8.92 8.41
C PHE A 163 4.01 10.10 9.37
N ILE A 164 2.99 10.96 9.40
CA ILE A 164 2.84 12.06 10.36
C ILE A 164 1.42 12.00 10.95
N ARG A 165 1.31 12.09 12.28
CA ARG A 165 0.03 12.16 13.00
C ARG A 165 0.13 12.95 14.31
N PRO A 166 -0.99 13.46 14.83
CA PRO A 166 -1.06 14.01 16.18
C PRO A 166 -1.39 12.91 17.20
N ASP A 167 -0.58 12.80 18.25
CA ASP A 167 -0.76 11.87 19.37
C ASP A 167 -0.92 10.39 18.94
N THR A 168 -1.51 9.56 19.80
CA THR A 168 -1.91 8.18 19.51
C THR A 168 -3.10 8.06 18.54
N TYR A 169 -3.22 8.92 17.53
CA TYR A 169 -4.22 8.77 16.46
C TYR A 169 -4.07 7.39 15.79
N VAL A 170 -5.19 6.73 15.51
CA VAL A 170 -5.19 5.34 15.02
C VAL A 170 -4.59 5.26 13.61
N LYS A 171 -4.91 6.21 12.73
CA LYS A 171 -4.32 6.33 11.40
C LYS A 171 -3.49 7.61 11.30
N PRO A 172 -2.57 7.68 10.32
CA PRO A 172 -1.88 8.92 10.04
C PRO A 172 -2.77 9.94 9.32
N LEU A 173 -2.45 11.22 9.47
CA LEU A 173 -3.10 12.29 8.70
C LEU A 173 -2.32 12.60 7.42
N ILE A 174 -1.01 12.34 7.41
CA ILE A 174 -0.13 12.52 6.24
C ILE A 174 0.74 11.28 6.09
N VAL A 175 0.88 10.81 4.86
CA VAL A 175 1.74 9.68 4.49
C VAL A 175 2.72 10.08 3.38
N ILE A 176 3.95 9.57 3.45
CA ILE A 176 4.92 9.61 2.36
C ILE A 176 5.26 8.18 1.95
N GLU A 177 5.18 7.88 0.66
CA GLU A 177 5.63 6.62 0.06
C GLU A 177 6.72 6.94 -0.98
N SER A 178 7.76 6.12 -1.06
CA SER A 178 8.95 6.37 -1.88
C SER A 178 9.28 5.14 -2.73
N GLY A 179 9.35 5.31 -4.05
CA GLY A 179 9.36 4.19 -4.99
C GLY A 179 10.19 4.43 -6.24
N TRP A 180 10.80 3.36 -6.75
CA TRP A 180 11.31 3.34 -8.12
C TRP A 180 10.15 3.31 -9.12
N SER A 181 10.41 3.73 -10.36
CA SER A 181 9.46 3.74 -11.48
C SER A 181 8.72 2.41 -11.68
N GLU A 182 9.39 1.30 -11.41
CA GLU A 182 8.92 -0.08 -11.50
C GLU A 182 7.83 -0.41 -10.47
N SER A 183 7.81 0.31 -9.34
CA SER A 183 6.79 0.19 -8.28
C SER A 183 5.65 1.22 -8.46
N TRP A 184 5.69 2.06 -9.49
CA TRP A 184 4.80 3.22 -9.60
C TRP A 184 3.29 2.90 -9.61
N PRO A 185 2.79 1.88 -10.34
CA PRO A 185 1.40 1.47 -10.23
C PRO A 185 1.01 1.01 -8.82
N ARG A 186 1.93 0.37 -8.08
CA ARG A 186 1.71 -0.01 -6.67
C ARG A 186 1.63 1.22 -5.77
N LEU A 187 2.49 2.22 -5.96
CA LEU A 187 2.42 3.49 -5.20
C LEU A 187 1.10 4.25 -5.42
N HIS A 188 0.53 4.19 -6.63
CA HIS A 188 -0.82 4.71 -6.87
C HIS A 188 -1.90 3.89 -6.15
N ASN A 189 -1.83 2.56 -6.18
CA ASN A 189 -2.75 1.71 -5.41
C ASN A 189 -2.62 1.93 -3.88
N ASP A 190 -1.40 2.19 -3.38
CA ASP A 190 -1.13 2.53 -1.98
C ASP A 190 -1.74 3.88 -1.60
N LYS A 191 -1.60 4.91 -2.45
CA LYS A 191 -2.34 6.19 -2.32
C LYS A 191 -3.84 5.95 -2.22
N ASP A 192 -4.41 5.11 -3.07
CA ASP A 192 -5.86 4.87 -3.07
C ASP A 192 -6.31 4.09 -1.82
N LEU A 193 -5.51 3.14 -1.33
CA LEU A 193 -5.70 2.51 -0.02
C LEU A 193 -5.67 3.55 1.12
N TRP A 194 -4.73 4.49 1.12
CA TRP A 194 -4.63 5.51 2.16
C TRP A 194 -5.78 6.54 2.12
N LEU A 195 -6.14 7.05 0.94
CA LEU A 195 -7.17 8.09 0.80
C LEU A 195 -8.60 7.53 0.80
N SER A 196 -8.81 6.29 0.35
CA SER A 196 -10.15 5.69 0.20
C SER A 196 -10.44 4.57 1.21
N GLY A 197 -9.42 3.90 1.74
CA GLY A 197 -9.57 2.87 2.77
C GLY A 197 -9.67 3.39 4.21
N THR A 198 -9.55 4.70 4.42
CA THR A 198 -9.84 5.38 5.69
C THR A 198 -10.33 6.80 5.41
N THR A 199 -11.01 7.41 6.38
CA THR A 199 -11.41 8.83 6.38
C THR A 199 -10.35 9.75 6.99
N GLU A 200 -9.34 9.23 7.69
CA GLU A 200 -8.39 10.02 8.49
C GLU A 200 -7.24 10.63 7.67
N VAL A 201 -6.64 9.89 6.72
CA VAL A 201 -5.52 10.41 5.92
C VAL A 201 -5.98 11.58 5.05
N ASN A 202 -5.37 12.75 5.17
CA ASN A 202 -5.70 13.93 4.39
C ASN A 202 -4.74 14.17 3.22
N VAL A 203 -3.47 13.75 3.36
CA VAL A 203 -2.44 13.98 2.35
C VAL A 203 -1.60 12.71 2.13
N VAL A 204 -1.34 12.37 0.87
CA VAL A 204 -0.34 11.37 0.47
C VAL A 204 0.67 12.04 -0.46
N ILE A 205 1.95 11.91 -0.14
CA ILE A 205 3.06 12.38 -0.98
C ILE A 205 3.77 11.15 -1.56
N LEU A 206 3.77 11.01 -2.88
CA LEU A 206 4.46 9.95 -3.58
C LEU A 206 5.77 10.48 -4.16
N LEU A 207 6.91 9.92 -3.72
CA LEU A 207 8.23 10.24 -4.25
C LEU A 207 8.63 9.19 -5.29
N LYS A 208 8.71 9.61 -6.55
CA LYS A 208 9.10 8.77 -7.68
C LYS A 208 10.57 8.97 -8.00
N TRP A 209 11.32 7.87 -8.09
CA TRP A 209 12.69 7.84 -8.59
C TRP A 209 12.75 7.00 -9.87
N ALA A 210 13.45 7.46 -10.91
CA ALA A 210 13.58 6.73 -12.16
C ALA A 210 15.04 6.70 -12.63
N LYS A 211 15.58 5.49 -12.84
CA LYS A 211 16.93 5.31 -13.39
C LYS A 211 16.93 5.62 -14.88
N LEU A 212 17.88 6.43 -15.30
CA LEU A 212 18.13 6.84 -16.67
C LEU A 212 19.43 6.19 -17.18
N LYS A 213 19.74 6.41 -18.46
CA LYS A 213 21.05 6.05 -19.04
C LYS A 213 22.19 6.76 -18.28
N ASN A 214 23.37 6.15 -18.31
CA ASN A 214 24.61 6.68 -17.72
C ASN A 214 24.49 6.93 -16.20
N ASN A 215 23.84 6.02 -15.47
CA ASN A 215 23.61 6.08 -14.02
C ASN A 215 22.89 7.36 -13.52
N ARG A 216 22.21 8.10 -14.41
CA ARG A 216 21.44 9.28 -14.01
C ARG A 216 20.10 8.89 -13.36
N VAL A 217 19.54 9.77 -12.53
CA VAL A 217 18.24 9.57 -11.86
C VAL A 217 17.38 10.82 -11.98
N SER A 218 16.24 10.72 -12.66
CA SER A 218 15.17 11.73 -12.56
C SER A 218 14.24 11.40 -11.40
N ALA A 219 13.53 12.41 -10.90
CA ALA A 219 12.65 12.25 -9.75
C ALA A 219 11.53 13.31 -9.72
N THR A 220 10.37 12.92 -9.20
CA THR A 220 9.16 13.74 -9.12
C THR A 220 8.43 13.46 -7.81
N ALA A 221 7.91 14.49 -7.16
CA ALA A 221 6.92 14.36 -6.09
C ALA A 221 5.51 14.54 -6.66
N GLU A 222 4.60 13.65 -6.28
CA GLU A 222 3.17 13.69 -6.59
C GLU A 222 2.39 13.86 -5.29
N ILE A 223 1.66 14.97 -5.14
CA ILE A 223 0.99 15.33 -3.89
C ILE A 223 -0.52 15.20 -4.09
N TRP A 224 -1.13 14.33 -3.31
CA TRP A 224 -2.55 13.98 -3.38
C TRP A 224 -3.25 14.37 -2.09
N ARG A 225 -4.29 15.19 -2.17
CA ARG A 225 -5.14 15.56 -1.03
C ARG A 225 -6.52 14.95 -1.10
N ARG A 226 -7.07 14.58 0.06
CA ARG A 226 -8.50 14.28 0.22
C ARG A 226 -9.33 15.47 -0.30
N GLY A 227 -10.34 15.18 -1.11
CA GLY A 227 -11.09 16.20 -1.85
C GLY A 227 -10.59 16.48 -3.27
N GLY A 228 -9.55 15.79 -3.74
CA GLY A 228 -9.20 15.69 -5.16
C GLY A 228 -8.17 16.70 -5.69
N ALA A 229 -7.60 17.56 -4.83
CA ALA A 229 -6.49 18.40 -5.24
C ALA A 229 -5.22 17.56 -5.43
N VAL A 230 -4.68 17.55 -6.66
CA VAL A 230 -3.44 16.88 -7.04
C VAL A 230 -2.49 17.86 -7.73
N TYR A 231 -1.20 17.80 -7.40
CA TYR A 231 -0.18 18.58 -8.08
C TYR A 231 1.19 17.90 -8.03
N ASN A 232 2.03 18.24 -8.99
CA ASN A 232 3.33 17.63 -9.21
C ASN A 232 4.46 18.63 -8.96
N ARG A 233 5.62 18.13 -8.56
CA ARG A 233 6.86 18.89 -8.40
C ARG A 233 8.06 18.10 -8.91
N ALA A 234 8.91 18.74 -9.71
CA ALA A 234 10.15 18.12 -10.17
C ALA A 234 11.19 18.12 -9.04
N ILE A 235 11.76 16.96 -8.73
CA ILE A 235 12.91 16.83 -7.84
C ILE A 235 14.18 16.85 -8.71
N PHE A 236 14.27 15.97 -9.70
CA PHE A 236 15.36 15.94 -10.68
C PHE A 236 14.84 15.78 -12.13
N PRO A 237 15.28 16.63 -13.09
CA PRO A 237 16.15 17.79 -12.90
C PRO A 237 15.51 18.87 -12.03
N ALA A 238 16.35 19.66 -11.36
CA ALA A 238 15.88 20.81 -10.59
C ALA A 238 15.26 21.86 -11.55
N PRO A 239 14.17 22.54 -11.16
CA PRO A 239 13.65 23.67 -11.93
C PRO A 239 14.72 24.75 -12.12
N ILE A 240 14.81 25.31 -13.32
CA ILE A 240 15.69 26.45 -13.58
C ILE A 240 14.99 27.71 -13.07
N ALA A 241 15.58 28.39 -12.09
CA ALA A 241 15.08 29.64 -11.50
C ALA A 241 13.56 29.62 -11.19
N PRO A 242 13.09 28.70 -10.32
CA PRO A 242 11.68 28.64 -9.96
C PRO A 242 11.22 29.97 -9.35
N ALA A 243 9.98 30.38 -9.65
CA ALA A 243 9.41 31.56 -9.03
C ALA A 243 9.31 31.37 -7.49
N PRO A 244 9.51 32.42 -6.69
CA PRO A 244 9.44 32.33 -5.23
C PRO A 244 8.15 31.66 -4.75
N GLY A 245 8.27 30.72 -3.80
CA GLY A 245 7.13 29.97 -3.26
C GLY A 245 6.52 28.92 -4.20
N THR A 246 7.10 28.63 -5.37
CA THR A 246 6.59 27.57 -6.27
C THR A 246 7.24 26.20 -6.04
N ASP A 247 8.48 26.17 -5.56
CA ASP A 247 9.31 24.95 -5.47
C ASP A 247 9.26 24.26 -4.09
N ILE A 248 8.04 24.23 -3.55
CA ILE A 248 7.73 23.75 -2.20
C ILE A 248 6.53 22.82 -2.20
N ILE A 249 6.38 22.06 -1.11
CA ILE A 249 5.13 21.42 -0.72
C ILE A 249 4.64 22.11 0.55
N GLU A 250 3.41 22.62 0.52
CA GLU A 250 2.77 23.24 1.69
C GLU A 250 1.86 22.25 2.41
N LEU A 251 1.96 22.22 3.74
CA LEU A 251 1.01 21.54 4.62
C LEU A 251 0.36 22.59 5.53
N SER A 252 -0.96 22.60 5.65
CA SER A 252 -1.64 23.44 6.64
C SER A 252 -1.55 22.84 8.04
N ARG A 253 -1.60 23.68 9.07
CA ARG A 253 -1.76 23.23 10.47
C ARG A 253 -2.91 22.24 10.64
N ARG A 254 -4.02 22.45 9.92
CA ARG A 254 -5.18 21.56 9.92
C ARG A 254 -4.91 20.18 9.29
N GLU A 255 -4.08 20.10 8.25
CA GLU A 255 -3.67 18.81 7.67
C GLU A 255 -2.74 18.02 8.61
N ILE A 256 -1.88 18.72 9.37
CA ILE A 256 -0.94 18.09 10.31
C ILE A 256 -1.61 17.64 11.62
N PHE A 257 -2.49 18.48 12.20
CA PHE A 257 -3.07 18.22 13.53
C PHE A 257 -4.55 17.81 13.51
N GLY A 258 -5.25 17.98 12.39
CA GLY A 258 -6.66 17.59 12.26
C GLY A 258 -7.53 18.12 13.42
N PRO A 259 -8.38 17.26 14.02
CA PRO A 259 -9.18 17.62 15.19
C PRO A 259 -8.38 17.89 16.49
N LEU A 260 -7.10 17.48 16.57
CA LEU A 260 -6.22 17.73 17.72
C LEU A 260 -5.43 19.05 17.62
N MET A 261 -5.78 19.93 16.68
CA MET A 261 -5.19 21.26 16.62
C MET A 261 -5.46 22.03 17.92
N MET A 262 -4.40 22.50 18.58
CA MET A 262 -4.54 23.17 19.87
C MET A 262 -5.29 24.52 19.78
N PRO A 263 -6.02 24.91 20.86
CA PRO A 263 -6.72 26.19 20.92
C PRO A 263 -5.80 27.40 20.66
N GLY A 264 -6.36 28.43 20.02
CA GLY A 264 -5.64 29.67 19.71
C GLY A 264 -4.62 29.57 18.56
N ARG A 265 -4.50 28.43 17.88
CA ARG A 265 -3.63 28.26 16.70
C ARG A 265 -4.40 28.50 15.40
N ILE A 266 -3.72 29.05 14.40
CA ILE A 266 -4.32 29.40 13.11
C ILE A 266 -4.31 28.16 12.20
N ALA A 267 -5.49 27.66 11.84
CA ALA A 267 -5.66 26.43 11.08
C ALA A 267 -5.09 26.47 9.66
N THR A 268 -4.83 27.67 9.12
CA THR A 268 -4.30 27.94 7.78
C THR A 268 -2.80 28.23 7.76
N ASP A 269 -2.12 28.22 8.90
CA ASP A 269 -0.65 28.38 8.94
C ASP A 269 0.01 27.33 8.05
N ARG A 270 1.01 27.76 7.27
CA ARG A 270 1.71 26.92 6.29
C ARG A 270 3.02 26.41 6.85
N PHE A 271 3.14 25.09 6.87
CA PHE A 271 4.33 24.33 7.15
C PHE A 271 4.97 23.97 5.82
N ILE A 272 6.17 24.48 5.58
CA ILE A 272 6.84 24.39 4.28
C ILE A 272 7.77 23.19 4.27
N LEU A 273 7.65 22.34 3.25
CA LEU A 273 8.61 21.31 2.90
C LEU A 273 9.38 21.78 1.66
N GLU A 274 10.58 22.31 1.87
CA GLU A 274 11.47 22.80 0.82
C GLU A 274 11.99 21.65 -0.05
N LEU A 275 11.75 21.69 -1.35
CA LEU A 275 12.23 20.63 -2.25
C LEU A 275 13.73 20.73 -2.51
N GLN A 276 14.33 21.89 -2.26
CA GLN A 276 15.77 22.07 -2.35
C GLN A 276 16.51 21.20 -1.33
N ASP A 277 16.05 21.16 -0.08
CA ASP A 277 16.62 20.27 0.96
C ASP A 277 16.50 18.79 0.55
N LEU A 278 15.34 18.39 0.01
CA LEU A 278 15.14 17.03 -0.50
C LEU A 278 16.13 16.70 -1.62
N ARG A 279 16.36 17.62 -2.56
CA ARG A 279 17.37 17.44 -3.64
C ARG A 279 18.78 17.32 -3.09
N ASP A 280 19.12 18.10 -2.07
CA ASP A 280 20.48 18.12 -1.53
C ASP A 280 20.78 16.83 -0.74
N TYR A 281 19.83 16.36 0.08
CA TYR A 281 19.91 15.04 0.70
C TYR A 281 19.85 13.89 -0.30
N ALA A 282 19.01 13.98 -1.34
CA ALA A 282 18.95 12.98 -2.40
C ALA A 282 20.25 12.90 -3.21
N ARG A 283 20.87 14.04 -3.53
CA ARG A 283 22.17 14.09 -4.21
C ARG A 283 23.26 13.44 -3.38
N GLU A 284 23.31 13.71 -2.08
CA GLU A 284 24.24 13.05 -1.15
C GLU A 284 24.08 11.52 -1.19
N ARG A 285 22.84 11.01 -1.05
CA ARG A 285 22.56 9.57 -1.05
C ARG A 285 22.88 8.92 -2.40
N LEU A 286 22.41 9.50 -3.50
CA LEU A 286 22.64 8.97 -4.85
C LEU A 286 24.14 8.90 -5.18
N THR A 287 24.89 9.97 -4.95
CA THR A 287 26.31 10.04 -5.31
C THR A 287 27.19 9.25 -4.36
N ALA A 288 27.13 9.52 -3.05
CA ALA A 288 28.07 8.99 -2.07
C ALA A 288 27.77 7.55 -1.62
N ARG A 289 26.54 7.05 -1.81
CA ARG A 289 26.12 5.72 -1.34
C ARG A 289 25.63 4.78 -2.44
N MET A 290 25.25 5.29 -3.60
CA MET A 290 24.63 4.47 -4.67
C MET A 290 25.38 4.49 -6.01
N GLY A 291 26.37 5.37 -6.20
CA GLY A 291 27.07 5.51 -7.49
C GLY A 291 26.18 6.06 -8.62
N LEU A 292 25.13 6.81 -8.25
CA LEU A 292 24.13 7.40 -9.14
C LEU A 292 24.27 8.92 -9.18
N ILE A 293 23.85 9.53 -10.29
CA ILE A 293 24.00 10.96 -10.56
C ILE A 293 22.58 11.56 -10.69
N PRO A 294 22.21 12.64 -9.99
CA PRO A 294 20.95 13.32 -10.27
C PRO A 294 20.84 13.77 -11.73
N ALA A 295 19.64 13.73 -12.29
CA ALA A 295 19.33 14.30 -13.60
C ALA A 295 19.41 15.83 -13.59
#